data_AF-A0AAD5M0Y8-F1
#
_entry.id   AF-A0AAD5M0Y8-F1
#
_cell.length_a   1.000
_cell.length_b   1.000
_cell.length_c   1.000
_cell.angle_alpha   90.00
_cell.angle_beta   90.00
_cell.angle_gamma   90.00
#
_symmetry.space_group_name_H-M   'P 1'
#
loop_
_entity.id
_entity.type
_entity.pdbx_description
1 polymer ?
#
loop_
_entity_poly.entity_id
_entity_poly.type
_entity_poly.pdbx_seq_one_letter_code
_entity_poly.pdbx_strand_id
1 'polypeptide(L)'
;MIVTSRSEEMSDNVSDQTSITPHTSNIPAWILKMAEDERCYEEAKKQAKIELERCRTHVLREFEQQRKQCEDAHRSEMDAMRQQLDRRIKELEKVQTDIALNKVRRLSMDHSFRSREEREKKMREVKDSSKQVFNKERKRFSIGIEQLMEQKQLEHREQMNKLAIQEAKALQQLEEVRATIHADEHPARPTSR
;
A
#
# COMPACT_ATOMS: atom_id res chain seq x y z
N MET A 1 73.92 -56.46 19.12
CA MET A 1 72.86 -56.80 20.09
C MET A 1 71.53 -56.40 19.45
N ILE A 2 70.55 -57.24 19.16
CA ILE A 2 70.28 -58.65 19.38
C ILE A 2 69.50 -59.13 18.15
N VAL A 3 69.89 -60.31 17.64
CA VAL A 3 69.17 -61.18 16.70
C VAL A 3 68.15 -61.98 17.49
N THR A 4 66.96 -62.29 16.92
CA THR A 4 66.04 -63.45 17.12
C THR A 4 64.58 -63.00 16.97
N SER A 5 63.61 -63.69 16.36
CA SER A 5 63.45 -65.05 15.79
C SER A 5 62.27 -64.97 14.79
N ARG A 6 62.33 -65.55 13.59
CA ARG A 6 61.89 -66.93 13.23
C ARG A 6 60.63 -67.43 13.95
N SER A 7 59.53 -67.54 13.20
CA SER A 7 58.59 -68.66 13.25
C SER A 7 58.01 -68.88 11.85
N GLU A 8 58.25 -70.09 11.31
CA GLU A 8 57.53 -70.69 10.20
C GLU A 8 56.09 -71.01 10.61
N GLU A 9 55.12 -70.87 9.70
CA GLU A 9 54.08 -71.88 9.49
C GLU A 9 53.39 -71.63 8.14
N MET A 10 53.53 -72.63 7.25
CA MET A 10 52.70 -72.85 6.06
C MET A 10 51.34 -73.37 6.52
N SER A 11 50.26 -72.81 5.98
CA SER A 11 49.06 -73.58 5.65
C SER A 11 48.22 -72.84 4.62
N ASP A 12 48.00 -73.54 3.52
CA ASP A 12 47.05 -73.21 2.47
C ASP A 12 45.67 -72.91 3.05
N ASN A 13 45.06 -71.80 2.63
CA ASN A 13 43.62 -71.78 2.51
C ASN A 13 43.19 -70.95 1.31
N VAL A 14 42.92 -71.67 0.23
CA VAL A 14 42.08 -71.23 -0.88
C VAL A 14 40.70 -70.95 -0.30
N SER A 15 40.26 -69.70 -0.30
CA SER A 15 38.83 -69.39 -0.22
C SER A 15 38.55 -68.03 -0.85
N ASP A 16 37.89 -68.14 -2.00
CA ASP A 16 36.90 -67.23 -2.54
C ASP A 16 37.31 -65.79 -2.80
N GLN A 17 37.63 -65.59 -4.09
CA GLN A 17 37.11 -64.48 -4.87
C GLN A 17 35.62 -64.26 -4.55
N THR A 18 35.33 -63.44 -3.55
CA THR A 18 34.12 -62.62 -3.56
C THR A 18 34.54 -61.26 -4.08
N SER A 19 34.61 -61.18 -5.42
CA SER A 19 34.43 -59.92 -6.12
C SER A 19 33.11 -59.33 -5.64
N ILE A 20 33.16 -58.45 -4.64
CA ILE A 20 32.04 -57.59 -4.26
C ILE A 20 31.93 -56.56 -5.38
N THR A 21 31.43 -57.00 -6.53
CA THR A 21 30.84 -56.09 -7.50
C THR A 21 29.69 -55.42 -6.78
N PRO A 22 29.62 -54.08 -6.71
CA PRO A 22 28.47 -53.43 -6.12
C PRO A 22 27.24 -53.85 -6.92
N HIS A 23 26.33 -54.59 -6.29
CA HIS A 23 25.04 -55.00 -6.85
C HIS A 23 24.15 -53.77 -7.04
N THR A 24 24.50 -52.89 -7.97
CA THR A 24 23.59 -51.87 -8.51
C THR A 24 22.79 -52.42 -9.70
N SER A 25 23.13 -53.62 -10.19
CA SER A 25 22.65 -54.19 -11.45
C SER A 25 21.28 -54.89 -11.41
N ASN A 26 20.56 -54.89 -10.27
CA ASN A 26 19.25 -55.54 -10.16
C ASN A 26 18.18 -54.68 -9.45
N ILE A 27 18.27 -53.36 -9.52
CA ILE A 27 17.18 -52.49 -9.06
C ILE A 27 16.10 -52.44 -10.16
N PRO A 28 14.84 -52.83 -9.86
CA PRO A 28 13.74 -52.71 -10.82
C PRO A 28 13.57 -51.27 -11.31
N ALA A 29 13.34 -51.10 -12.62
CA ALA A 29 13.19 -49.78 -13.25
C ALA A 29 12.10 -48.90 -12.61
N TRP A 30 11.05 -49.50 -12.03
CA TRP A 30 9.99 -48.76 -11.34
C TRP A 30 10.48 -48.07 -10.06
N ILE A 31 11.48 -48.63 -9.35
CA ILE A 31 12.07 -48.00 -8.16
C ILE A 31 12.88 -46.77 -8.56
N LEU A 32 13.69 -46.89 -9.62
CA LEU A 32 14.45 -45.77 -10.17
C LEU A 32 13.52 -44.66 -10.66
N LYS A 33 12.45 -45.02 -11.37
CA LYS A 33 11.42 -44.07 -11.80
C LYS A 33 10.73 -43.39 -10.61
N MET A 34 10.34 -44.13 -9.58
CA MET A 34 9.77 -43.53 -8.36
C MET A 34 10.73 -42.55 -7.68
N ALA A 35 12.02 -42.88 -7.60
CA ALA A 35 13.02 -41.98 -7.02
C ALA A 35 13.24 -40.72 -7.87
N GLU A 36 13.16 -40.84 -9.20
CA GLU A 36 13.21 -39.70 -10.12
C GLU A 36 11.95 -38.83 -10.00
N ASP A 37 10.76 -39.44 -9.94
CA ASP A 37 9.48 -38.76 -9.76
C ASP A 37 9.46 -37.99 -8.43
N GLU A 38 9.94 -38.61 -7.34
CA GLU A 38 10.08 -37.98 -6.01
C GLU A 38 11.02 -36.77 -6.06
N ARG A 39 12.19 -36.92 -6.71
CA ARG A 39 13.16 -35.83 -6.87
C ARG A 39 12.56 -34.67 -7.68
N CYS A 40 11.84 -34.98 -8.75
CA CYS A 40 11.15 -33.97 -9.57
C CYS A 40 10.05 -33.24 -8.77
N TYR A 41 9.30 -33.97 -7.94
CA TYR A 41 8.29 -33.40 -7.06
C TYR A 41 8.89 -32.45 -6.01
N GLU A 42 9.97 -32.85 -5.34
CA GLU A 42 10.67 -32.02 -4.35
C GLU A 42 11.24 -30.73 -4.97
N GLU A 43 11.84 -30.80 -6.16
CA GLU A 43 12.34 -29.61 -6.85
C GLU A 43 11.18 -28.69 -7.28
N ALA A 44 10.07 -29.25 -7.78
CA ALA A 44 8.87 -28.48 -8.10
C ALA A 44 8.28 -27.78 -6.86
N LYS A 45 8.27 -28.46 -5.72
CA LYS A 45 7.80 -27.90 -4.43
C LYS A 45 8.69 -26.75 -3.96
N LYS A 46 10.00 -26.91 -4.07
CA LYS A 46 10.98 -25.85 -3.75
C LYS A 46 10.77 -24.63 -4.66
N GLN A 47 10.59 -24.85 -5.96
CA GLN A 47 10.32 -23.77 -6.90
C GLN A 47 8.99 -23.06 -6.58
N ALA A 48 7.94 -23.81 -6.23
CA ALA A 48 6.65 -23.25 -5.84
C ALA A 48 6.76 -22.35 -4.59
N LYS A 49 7.56 -22.73 -3.59
CA LYS A 49 7.83 -21.89 -2.40
C LYS A 49 8.52 -20.57 -2.78
N ILE A 50 9.50 -20.62 -3.69
CA ILE A 50 10.22 -19.42 -4.17
C ILE A 50 9.25 -18.48 -4.89
N GLU A 51 8.41 -19.01 -5.78
CA GLU A 51 7.43 -18.20 -6.50
C GLU A 51 6.36 -17.62 -5.58
N LEU A 52 5.92 -18.34 -4.54
CA LEU A 52 5.00 -17.79 -3.54
C LEU A 52 5.57 -16.59 -2.80
N GLU A 53 6.83 -16.65 -2.37
CA GLU A 53 7.48 -15.52 -1.71
C GLU A 53 7.68 -14.32 -2.66
N ARG A 54 7.94 -14.58 -3.94
CA ARG A 54 7.97 -13.53 -4.99
C ARG A 54 6.60 -12.87 -5.13
N CYS A 55 5.54 -13.67 -5.24
CA CYS A 55 4.16 -13.18 -5.32
C CYS A 55 3.80 -12.35 -4.08
N ARG A 56 4.13 -12.82 -2.88
CA ARG A 56 3.90 -12.09 -1.62
C ARG A 56 4.58 -10.73 -1.62
N THR A 57 5.87 -10.70 -1.98
CA THR A 57 6.65 -9.47 -2.05
C THR A 57 6.08 -8.50 -3.09
N HIS A 58 5.64 -9.02 -4.25
CA HIS A 58 5.03 -8.23 -5.30
C HIS A 58 3.70 -7.60 -4.83
N VAL A 59 2.81 -8.37 -4.22
CA VAL A 59 1.54 -7.88 -3.66
C VAL A 59 1.78 -6.74 -2.68
N LEU A 60 2.69 -6.92 -1.71
CA LEU A 60 3.01 -5.86 -0.74
C LEU A 60 3.51 -4.58 -1.40
N ARG A 61 4.39 -4.70 -2.39
CA ARG A 61 4.94 -3.54 -3.12
C ARG A 61 3.86 -2.82 -3.92
N GLU A 62 3.00 -3.54 -4.62
CA GLU A 62 1.91 -2.94 -5.40
C GLU A 62 0.94 -2.17 -4.50
N PHE A 63 0.52 -2.75 -3.36
CA PHE A 63 -0.37 -2.07 -2.43
C PHE A 63 0.29 -0.86 -1.75
N GLU A 64 1.58 -0.94 -1.44
CA GLU A 64 2.34 0.21 -0.93
C GLU A 64 2.42 1.34 -1.96
N GLN A 65 2.69 1.01 -3.22
CA GLN A 65 2.70 1.99 -4.31
C GLN A 65 1.32 2.61 -4.53
N GLN A 66 0.25 1.80 -4.51
CA GLN A 66 -1.12 2.29 -4.65
C GLN A 66 -1.53 3.22 -3.50
N ARG A 67 -1.19 2.88 -2.25
CA ARG A 67 -1.39 3.76 -1.09
C ARG A 67 -0.69 5.09 -1.28
N LYS A 68 0.59 5.06 -1.67
CA LYS A 68 1.37 6.29 -1.91
C LYS A 68 0.73 7.17 -2.99
N GLN A 69 0.34 6.58 -4.12
CA GLN A 69 -0.33 7.31 -5.19
C GLN A 69 -1.67 7.90 -4.74
N CYS A 70 -2.45 7.16 -3.95
CA CYS A 70 -3.71 7.63 -3.39
C CYS A 70 -3.50 8.81 -2.42
N GLU A 71 -2.52 8.71 -1.52
CA GLU A 71 -2.17 9.77 -0.57
C GLU A 71 -1.66 11.04 -1.28
N ASP A 72 -0.80 10.89 -2.28
CA ASP A 72 -0.27 12.01 -3.07
C ASP A 72 -1.40 12.71 -3.86
N ALA A 73 -2.30 11.94 -4.46
CA ALA A 73 -3.46 12.47 -5.17
C ALA A 73 -4.41 13.22 -4.22
N HIS A 74 -4.75 12.63 -3.06
CA HIS A 74 -5.59 13.26 -2.04
C HIS A 74 -4.96 14.56 -1.52
N ARG A 75 -3.65 14.55 -1.24
CA ARG A 75 -2.93 15.75 -0.80
C ARG A 75 -3.03 16.86 -1.85
N SER A 76 -2.79 16.54 -3.11
CA SER A 76 -2.91 17.50 -4.21
C SER A 76 -4.33 18.05 -4.36
N GLU A 77 -5.36 17.21 -4.21
CA GLU A 77 -6.76 17.64 -4.25
C GLU A 77 -7.08 18.61 -3.09
N MET A 78 -6.64 18.28 -1.88
CA MET A 78 -6.84 19.12 -0.69
C MET A 78 -6.14 20.48 -0.82
N ASP A 79 -4.91 20.51 -1.33
CA ASP A 79 -4.18 21.75 -1.58
C ASP A 79 -4.84 22.59 -2.67
N ALA A 80 -5.34 21.96 -3.74
CA ALA A 80 -6.08 22.66 -4.80
C ALA A 80 -7.35 23.32 -4.27
N MET A 81 -8.11 22.63 -3.41
CA MET A 81 -9.31 23.19 -2.76
C MET A 81 -8.98 24.39 -1.87
N ARG A 82 -7.89 24.32 -1.09
CA ARG A 82 -7.42 25.45 -0.26
C ARG A 82 -7.04 26.66 -1.13
N GLN A 83 -6.30 26.44 -2.20
CA GLN A 83 -5.93 27.50 -3.14
C GLN A 83 -7.16 28.10 -3.85
N GLN A 84 -8.20 27.30 -4.10
CA GLN A 84 -9.45 27.79 -4.67
C GLN A 84 -10.21 28.68 -3.69
N LEU A 85 -10.25 28.32 -2.40
CA LEU A 85 -10.81 29.15 -1.33
C LEU A 85 -10.10 30.50 -1.27
N ASP A 86 -8.78 30.51 -1.21
CA ASP A 86 -7.98 31.73 -1.13
C ASP A 86 -8.20 32.66 -2.32
N ARG A 87 -8.25 32.08 -3.54
CA ARG A 87 -8.57 32.84 -4.75
C ARG A 87 -9.96 33.45 -4.68
N ARG A 88 -10.96 32.68 -4.24
CA ARG A 88 -12.34 33.16 -4.16
C ARG A 88 -12.52 34.24 -3.10
N ILE A 89 -11.84 34.14 -1.96
CA ILE A 89 -11.85 35.17 -0.91
C ILE A 89 -11.27 36.49 -1.45
N LYS A 90 -10.12 36.43 -2.13
CA LYS A 90 -9.49 37.63 -2.74
C LYS A 90 -10.40 38.28 -3.78
N GLU A 91 -11.09 37.47 -4.58
CA GLU A 91 -12.05 37.97 -5.57
C GLU A 91 -13.26 38.64 -4.92
N LEU A 92 -13.84 38.03 -3.87
CA LEU A 92 -14.94 38.62 -3.12
C LEU A 92 -14.54 39.94 -2.46
N GLU A 93 -13.33 40.02 -1.91
CA GLU A 93 -12.79 41.24 -1.30
C GLU A 93 -12.65 42.36 -2.33
N LYS A 94 -12.13 42.03 -3.52
CA LYS A 94 -12.02 42.97 -4.64
C LYS A 94 -13.40 43.48 -5.07
N VAL A 95 -14.35 42.59 -5.33
CA VAL A 95 -15.71 42.96 -5.76
C VAL A 95 -16.42 43.82 -4.72
N GLN A 96 -16.35 43.47 -3.44
CA GLN A 96 -16.95 44.26 -2.36
C GLN A 96 -16.28 45.64 -2.24
N THR A 97 -14.95 45.72 -2.40
CA THR A 97 -14.22 46.99 -2.41
C THR A 97 -14.66 47.88 -3.57
N ASP A 98 -14.77 47.33 -4.78
CA ASP A 98 -15.22 48.06 -5.97
C ASP A 98 -16.65 48.58 -5.81
N ILE A 99 -17.55 47.78 -5.24
CA ILE A 99 -18.93 48.20 -4.93
C ILE A 99 -18.93 49.33 -3.89
N ALA A 100 -18.14 49.21 -2.81
CA ALA A 100 -18.06 50.22 -1.77
C ALA A 100 -17.52 51.55 -2.33
N LEU A 101 -16.44 51.52 -3.12
CA LEU A 101 -15.88 52.69 -3.79
C LEU A 101 -16.89 53.37 -4.72
N ASN A 102 -17.63 52.59 -5.50
CA ASN A 102 -18.68 53.11 -6.37
C ASN A 102 -19.81 53.78 -5.58
N LYS A 103 -20.24 53.19 -4.45
CA LYS A 103 -21.26 53.81 -3.57
C LYS A 103 -20.75 55.11 -2.94
N VAL A 104 -19.51 55.14 -2.46
CA VAL A 104 -18.88 56.36 -1.90
C VAL A 104 -18.79 57.46 -2.94
N ARG A 105 -18.39 57.13 -4.18
CA ARG A 105 -18.34 58.10 -5.29
C ARG A 105 -19.72 58.70 -5.56
N ARG A 106 -20.78 57.87 -5.58
CA ARG A 106 -22.16 58.34 -5.76
C ARG A 106 -22.60 59.27 -4.63
N LEU A 107 -22.33 58.91 -3.37
CA LEU A 107 -22.66 59.75 -2.21
C LEU A 107 -21.91 61.11 -2.21
N SER A 108 -20.70 61.13 -2.76
CA SER A 108 -19.90 62.35 -2.87
C SER A 108 -20.49 63.34 -3.88
N MET A 109 -21.10 62.83 -4.95
CA MET A 109 -21.77 63.63 -5.99
C MET A 109 -23.25 63.90 -5.68
N ASP A 110 -23.76 63.39 -4.56
CA ASP A 110 -25.15 63.53 -4.18
C ASP A 110 -25.40 64.91 -3.53
N HIS A 111 -26.21 65.71 -4.23
CA HIS A 111 -26.61 67.06 -3.83
C HIS A 111 -27.83 67.08 -2.88
N SER A 112 -28.43 65.92 -2.57
CA SER A 112 -29.60 65.83 -1.68
C SER A 112 -29.25 65.98 -0.19
N PHE A 113 -27.98 65.81 0.19
CA PHE A 113 -27.52 65.94 1.56
C PHE A 113 -27.55 67.40 2.03
N ARG A 114 -28.15 67.64 3.20
CA ARG A 114 -28.31 68.99 3.75
C ARG A 114 -27.08 69.47 4.51
N SER A 115 -26.22 68.55 4.94
CA SER A 115 -24.97 68.87 5.63
C SER A 115 -23.84 67.89 5.31
N ARG A 116 -22.60 68.37 5.49
CA ARG A 116 -21.40 67.52 5.39
C ARG A 116 -21.42 66.36 6.39
N GLU A 117 -21.91 66.61 7.60
CA GLU A 117 -22.00 65.61 8.66
C GLU A 117 -22.97 64.48 8.33
N GLU A 118 -24.12 64.81 7.72
CA GLU A 118 -25.10 63.81 7.24
C GLU A 118 -24.49 62.91 6.17
N ARG A 119 -23.75 63.50 5.22
CA ARG A 119 -23.02 62.76 4.19
C ARG A 119 -21.94 61.86 4.79
N GLU A 120 -21.14 62.36 5.73
CA GLU A 120 -20.10 61.56 6.40
C GLU A 120 -20.68 60.41 7.23
N LYS A 121 -21.80 60.65 7.93
CA LYS A 121 -22.56 59.59 8.61
C LYS A 121 -23.01 58.53 7.60
N LYS A 122 -23.57 58.93 6.46
CA LYS A 122 -24.03 57.98 5.44
C LYS A 122 -22.89 57.18 4.81
N MET A 123 -21.74 57.81 4.57
CA MET A 123 -20.54 57.12 4.10
C MET A 123 -20.06 56.05 5.10
N ARG A 124 -20.08 56.34 6.41
CA ARG A 124 -19.75 55.35 7.45
C ARG A 124 -20.72 54.17 7.44
N GLU A 125 -22.02 54.43 7.39
CA GLU A 125 -23.05 53.38 7.33
C GLU A 125 -22.87 52.45 6.11
N VAL A 126 -22.56 53.01 4.93
CA VAL A 126 -22.31 52.20 3.73
C VAL A 126 -21.07 51.34 3.86
N LYS A 127 -19.99 51.88 4.45
CA LYS A 127 -18.75 51.13 4.71
C LYS A 127 -19.00 49.97 5.67
N ASP A 128 -19.72 50.22 6.76
CA ASP A 128 -20.03 49.20 7.76
C ASP A 128 -20.97 48.12 7.22
N SER A 129 -21.99 48.52 6.46
CA SER A 129 -22.90 47.59 5.77
C SER A 129 -22.14 46.70 4.78
N SER A 130 -21.26 47.27 3.96
CA SER A 130 -20.46 46.50 3.00
C SER A 130 -19.50 45.52 3.70
N LYS A 131 -18.86 45.95 4.79
CA LYS A 131 -18.02 45.07 5.62
C LYS A 131 -18.83 43.92 6.24
N GLN A 132 -20.06 44.17 6.67
CA GLN A 132 -20.92 43.14 7.23
C GLN A 132 -21.31 42.09 6.17
N VAL A 133 -21.66 42.51 4.96
CA VAL A 133 -22.00 41.60 3.86
C VAL A 133 -20.78 40.74 3.49
N PHE A 134 -19.61 41.36 3.33
CA PHE A 134 -18.36 40.63 3.06
C PHE A 134 -18.07 39.59 4.12
N ASN A 135 -18.16 39.94 5.41
CA ASN A 135 -17.91 39.00 6.51
C ASN A 135 -18.90 37.83 6.52
N LYS A 136 -20.19 38.08 6.22
CA LYS A 136 -21.20 37.03 6.13
C LYS A 136 -20.90 36.08 4.98
N GLU A 137 -20.57 36.60 3.79
CA GLU A 137 -20.23 35.76 2.65
C GLU A 137 -18.94 34.99 2.87
N ARG A 138 -17.90 35.63 3.39
CA ARG A 138 -16.63 34.98 3.73
C ARG A 138 -16.85 33.82 4.70
N LYS A 139 -17.67 34.01 5.73
CA LYS A 139 -18.04 32.96 6.69
C LYS A 139 -18.77 31.81 6.00
N ARG A 140 -19.75 32.11 5.15
CA ARG A 140 -20.50 31.09 4.39
C ARG A 140 -19.57 30.25 3.50
N PHE A 141 -18.65 30.89 2.77
CA PHE A 141 -17.70 30.19 1.91
C PHE A 141 -16.71 29.34 2.71
N SER A 142 -16.21 29.85 3.84
CA SER A 142 -15.28 29.11 4.70
C SER A 142 -15.94 27.82 5.22
N ILE A 143 -17.16 27.92 5.76
CA ILE A 143 -17.93 26.76 6.25
C ILE A 143 -18.19 25.75 5.12
N GLY A 144 -18.60 26.22 3.94
CA GLY A 144 -18.90 25.33 2.82
C GLY A 144 -17.68 24.54 2.33
N ILE A 145 -16.50 25.17 2.31
CA ILE A 145 -15.26 24.48 1.93
C ILE A 145 -14.76 23.55 3.04
N GLU A 146 -14.89 23.92 4.31
CA GLU A 146 -14.57 23.03 5.43
C GLU A 146 -15.40 21.74 5.38
N GLN A 147 -16.71 21.85 5.11
CA GLN A 147 -17.60 20.69 4.95
C GLN A 147 -17.20 19.80 3.77
N LEU A 148 -16.88 20.42 2.62
CA LEU A 148 -16.41 19.67 1.45
C LEU A 148 -15.08 18.97 1.71
N MET A 149 -14.14 19.63 2.38
CA MET A 149 -12.86 19.05 2.79
C MET A 149 -13.05 17.89 3.77
N GLU A 150 -13.98 18.00 4.72
CA GLU A 150 -14.31 16.92 5.65
C GLU A 150 -14.90 15.71 4.91
N GLN A 151 -15.83 15.94 3.98
CA GLN A 151 -16.37 14.89 3.12
C GLN A 151 -15.25 14.19 2.34
N LYS A 152 -14.34 14.96 1.73
CA LYS A 152 -13.21 14.40 0.99
C LYS A 152 -12.26 13.60 1.87
N GLN A 153 -12.05 14.04 3.10
CA GLN A 153 -11.25 13.29 4.07
C GLN A 153 -11.90 11.95 4.43
N LEU A 154 -13.23 11.89 4.53
CA LEU A 154 -13.98 10.66 4.75
C LEU A 154 -13.88 9.71 3.54
N GLU A 155 -14.10 10.22 2.33
CA GLU A 155 -13.96 9.46 1.08
C GLU A 155 -12.56 8.83 0.96
N HIS A 156 -11.51 9.60 1.25
CA HIS A 156 -10.13 9.10 1.27
C HIS A 156 -9.91 8.00 2.32
N ARG A 157 -10.44 8.16 3.54
CA ARG A 157 -10.34 7.11 4.58
C ARG A 157 -11.01 5.82 4.13
N GLU A 158 -12.16 5.90 3.48
CA GLU A 158 -12.86 4.73 2.96
C GLU A 158 -12.06 4.05 1.84
N GLN A 159 -11.45 4.82 0.94
CA GLN A 159 -10.59 4.28 -0.12
C GLN A 159 -9.37 3.55 0.47
N MET A 160 -8.71 4.15 1.46
CA MET A 160 -7.56 3.53 2.14
C MET A 160 -7.95 2.24 2.87
N ASN A 161 -9.12 2.22 3.51
CA ASN A 161 -9.65 1.01 4.14
C ASN A 161 -9.94 -0.10 3.10
N LYS A 162 -10.53 0.26 1.95
CA LYS A 162 -10.75 -0.70 0.86
C LYS A 162 -9.44 -1.31 0.37
N LEU A 163 -8.39 -0.51 0.19
CA LEU A 163 -7.06 -1.00 -0.19
C LEU A 163 -6.49 -1.96 0.86
N ALA A 164 -6.60 -1.61 2.15
CA ALA A 164 -6.13 -2.48 3.24
C ALA A 164 -6.87 -3.83 3.28
N ILE A 165 -8.19 -3.82 3.07
CA ILE A 165 -9.00 -5.06 3.00
C ILE A 165 -8.58 -5.91 1.79
N GLN A 166 -8.33 -5.29 0.63
CA GLN A 166 -7.89 -5.99 -0.57
C GLN A 166 -6.49 -6.60 -0.39
N GLU A 167 -5.56 -5.87 0.20
CA GLU A 167 -4.22 -6.37 0.55
C GLU A 167 -4.31 -7.58 1.49
N ALA A 168 -5.08 -7.47 2.56
CA ALA A 168 -5.26 -8.56 3.53
C ALA A 168 -5.84 -9.82 2.87
N LYS A 169 -6.83 -9.67 1.98
CA LYS A 169 -7.40 -10.78 1.22
C LYS A 169 -6.39 -11.44 0.29
N ALA A 170 -5.61 -10.63 -0.45
CA ALA A 170 -4.59 -11.16 -1.35
C ALA A 170 -3.50 -11.93 -0.59
N LEU A 171 -3.07 -11.42 0.57
CA LEU A 171 -2.11 -12.11 1.43
C LEU A 171 -2.68 -13.39 2.04
N GLN A 172 -3.96 -13.38 2.46
CA GLN A 172 -4.63 -14.57 2.98
C GLN A 172 -4.68 -15.68 1.92
N GLN A 173 -5.03 -15.35 0.68
CA GLN A 173 -5.05 -16.32 -0.43
C GLN A 173 -3.68 -16.95 -0.67
N LEU A 174 -2.59 -16.16 -0.56
CA LEU A 174 -1.23 -16.70 -0.66
C LEU A 174 -0.89 -17.63 0.51
N GLU A 175 -1.33 -17.31 1.72
CA GLU A 175 -1.11 -18.18 2.88
C GLU A 175 -1.90 -19.50 2.78
N GLU A 176 -3.11 -19.47 2.21
CA GLU A 176 -3.90 -20.68 1.93
C GLU A 176 -3.17 -21.62 0.95
N VAL A 177 -2.57 -21.07 -0.12
CA VAL A 177 -1.74 -21.85 -1.07
C VAL A 177 -0.45 -22.34 -0.41
N ARG A 178 0.14 -21.55 0.49
CA ARG A 178 1.32 -22.00 1.25
C ARG A 178 0.97 -23.15 2.20
N ALA A 179 -0.21 -23.11 2.83
CA ALA A 179 -0.68 -24.16 3.73
C ALA A 179 -0.89 -25.50 3.00
N THR A 180 -1.39 -25.50 1.76
CA THR A 180 -1.54 -26.75 0.98
C THR A 180 -0.19 -27.39 0.67
N ILE A 181 0.83 -26.58 0.33
CA ILE A 181 2.20 -27.08 0.09
C ILE A 181 2.81 -27.69 1.36
N HIS A 182 2.52 -27.12 2.54
CA HIS A 182 3.00 -27.66 3.82
C HIS A 182 2.21 -28.90 4.29
N ALA A 183 0.92 -29.01 3.98
CA ALA A 183 0.13 -30.20 4.31
C ALA A 183 0.69 -31.47 3.63
N ASP A 184 1.26 -31.32 2.43
CA ASP A 184 1.97 -32.40 1.73
C ASP A 184 3.32 -32.80 2.38
N GLU A 185 3.80 -32.10 3.43
CA GLU A 185 5.01 -32.48 4.18
C GLU A 185 4.75 -33.53 5.26
N HIS A 186 3.48 -33.86 5.56
CA HIS A 186 3.15 -34.90 6.52
C HIS A 186 3.13 -36.27 5.84
N PRO A 187 4.06 -37.19 6.19
CA PRO A 187 4.03 -38.53 5.64
C PRO A 187 2.73 -39.18 6.10
N ALA A 188 1.95 -39.69 5.13
CA ALA A 188 0.87 -40.62 5.43
C ALA A 188 1.44 -41.71 6.35
N ARG A 189 0.83 -41.85 7.55
CA ARG A 189 1.18 -42.90 8.51
C ARG A 189 1.40 -44.20 7.73
N PRO A 190 2.50 -44.94 7.97
CA PRO A 190 2.61 -46.27 7.42
C PRO A 190 1.45 -47.07 8.01
N THR A 191 0.46 -47.39 7.19
CA THR A 191 -0.55 -48.40 7.50
C THR A 191 0.19 -49.73 7.51
N SER A 192 0.82 -50.02 8.64
CA SER A 192 1.41 -51.30 8.93
C SER A 192 0.27 -52.25 9.34
N ARG A 193 0.02 -53.21 8.45
CA ARG A 193 -0.68 -54.50 8.60
C ARG A 193 -1.82 -54.62 9.61
#